data_AF-A0A959YYK6-F1
#
_entry.id   AF-A0A959YYK6-F1
#
_cell.length_a   1.000
_cell.length_b   1.000
_cell.length_c   1.000
_cell.angle_alpha   90.00
_cell.angle_beta   90.00
_cell.angle_gamma   90.00
#
_symmetry.space_group_name_H-M   'P 1'
#
loop_
_entity.id
_entity.type
_entity.pdbx_description
1 polymer ?
#
loop_
_entity_poly.entity_id
_entity_poly.type
_entity_poly.pdbx_seq_one_letter_code
_entity_poly.pdbx_strand_id
1 'polypeptide(L)'
;QETLWQTVLLHPAEMAELHERLVAIYQLLIADGRRVDYLTVASIDFCAYGNSQPFRIKILNQVNDNHDYYYIKKADASRLYGLELEHLLSPNKINYLFQGGTLVEEHIIGVPGDLFIRDPERFGGHLNPVRLSKEFVKFNERSFARLLGDMRAYNFVVDVIQDFDQVQYRLRSIDFDQQSYEGRHRIYLPQFYKENLPYVRFAEQYISRENVDQYANEERALLRRRYRIAQDQIDELFDVMRTEVLSSEGHVAQLASELAELHGDPGFRSLDTMGRVLHRHLSRRLELHVPA
;
A
#
# COMPACT_ATOMS: atom_id res chain seq x y z
N GLN A 1 7.89 13.72 -21.71
CA GLN A 1 8.30 12.40 -21.22
C GLN A 1 7.20 11.44 -21.62
N GLU A 2 7.52 10.34 -22.32
CA GLU A 2 6.49 9.36 -22.71
C GLU A 2 5.93 8.70 -21.44
N THR A 3 4.61 8.75 -21.29
CA THR A 3 3.90 8.02 -20.24
C THR A 3 3.49 6.65 -20.79
N LEU A 4 3.52 5.60 -19.97
CA LEU A 4 2.96 4.28 -20.33
C LEU A 4 1.42 4.27 -20.44
N TRP A 5 0.81 5.41 -20.13
CA TRP A 5 -0.62 5.67 -20.20
C TRP A 5 -1.02 6.11 -21.61
N GLN A 6 -2.04 5.45 -22.15
CA GLN A 6 -2.63 5.73 -23.46
C GLN A 6 -4.05 6.27 -23.28
N THR A 7 -4.33 7.46 -23.79
CA THR A 7 -5.66 8.05 -23.71
C THR A 7 -6.65 7.26 -24.56
N VAL A 8 -7.78 6.89 -23.95
CA VAL A 8 -8.85 6.13 -24.59
C VAL A 8 -9.72 7.09 -25.40
N LEU A 9 -9.99 6.73 -26.65
CA LEU A 9 -10.88 7.46 -27.55
C LEU A 9 -12.05 6.55 -27.92
N LEU A 10 -13.28 6.97 -27.60
CA LEU A 10 -14.51 6.30 -28.00
C LEU A 10 -15.40 7.24 -28.82
N HIS A 11 -16.47 6.70 -29.40
CA HIS A 11 -17.43 7.51 -30.13
C HIS A 11 -18.12 8.52 -29.18
N PRO A 12 -18.43 9.77 -29.61
CA PRO A 12 -18.96 10.80 -28.71
C PRO A 12 -20.21 10.41 -27.91
N ALA A 13 -21.11 9.63 -28.52
CA ALA A 13 -22.31 9.13 -27.85
C ALA A 13 -21.98 8.14 -26.70
N GLU A 14 -21.01 7.24 -26.93
CA GLU A 14 -20.56 6.27 -25.92
C GLU A 14 -19.78 6.97 -24.80
N MET A 15 -19.01 8.01 -25.14
CA MET A 15 -18.27 8.81 -24.17
C MET A 15 -19.20 9.53 -23.20
N ALA A 16 -20.32 10.08 -23.67
CA ALA A 16 -21.25 10.80 -22.80
C ALA A 16 -21.86 9.88 -21.72
N GLU A 17 -22.39 8.72 -22.13
CA GLU A 17 -22.94 7.74 -21.19
C GLU A 17 -21.86 7.21 -20.23
N LEU A 18 -20.68 6.90 -20.75
CA LEU A 18 -19.57 6.41 -19.94
C LEU A 18 -19.15 7.45 -18.89
N HIS A 19 -19.03 8.73 -19.27
CA HIS A 19 -18.65 9.80 -18.37
C HIS A 19 -19.63 9.94 -17.20
N GLU A 20 -20.95 9.88 -17.47
CA GLU A 20 -21.96 9.93 -16.41
C GLU A 20 -21.80 8.78 -15.41
N ARG A 21 -21.58 7.56 -15.90
CA ARG A 21 -21.36 6.37 -15.05
C ARG A 21 -20.05 6.45 -14.26
N LEU A 22 -18.98 6.96 -14.87
CA LEU A 22 -17.68 7.16 -14.22
C LEU A 22 -17.73 8.24 -13.14
N VAL A 23 -18.53 9.29 -13.32
CA VAL A 23 -18.80 10.29 -12.26
C VAL A 23 -19.60 9.65 -11.13
N ALA A 24 -20.60 8.82 -11.44
CA ALA A 24 -21.37 8.12 -10.41
C ALA A 24 -20.52 7.15 -9.57
N ILE A 25 -19.59 6.42 -10.21
CA ILE A 25 -18.60 5.57 -9.51
C ILE A 25 -17.72 6.42 -8.58
N TYR A 26 -17.23 7.57 -9.05
CA TYR A 26 -16.42 8.46 -8.22
C TYR A 26 -17.21 9.01 -7.02
N GLN A 27 -18.47 9.41 -7.23
CA GLN A 27 -19.37 9.84 -6.15
C GLN A 27 -19.63 8.73 -5.14
N LEU A 28 -19.76 7.47 -5.59
CA LEU A 28 -19.85 6.31 -4.70
C LEU A 28 -18.58 6.15 -3.86
N LEU A 29 -17.42 6.26 -4.50
CA LEU A 29 -16.11 6.08 -3.88
C LEU A 29 -15.79 7.13 -2.79
N ILE A 30 -16.09 8.41 -3.06
CA ILE A 30 -15.66 9.54 -2.20
C ILE A 30 -16.77 10.14 -1.33
N ALA A 31 -18.05 9.89 -1.66
CA ALA A 31 -19.19 10.55 -1.03
C ALA A 31 -20.35 9.59 -0.72
N ASP A 32 -20.11 8.26 -0.72
CA ASP A 32 -21.12 7.23 -0.45
C ASP A 32 -22.37 7.38 -1.35
N GLY A 33 -22.13 7.76 -2.61
CA GLY A 33 -23.16 7.90 -3.63
C GLY A 33 -23.93 9.23 -3.57
N ARG A 34 -23.60 10.12 -2.63
CA ARG A 34 -24.19 11.46 -2.61
C ARG A 34 -23.75 12.24 -3.83
N ARG A 35 -24.74 12.88 -4.47
CA ARG A 35 -24.50 13.72 -5.64
C ARG A 35 -23.60 14.90 -5.25
N VAL A 36 -22.49 15.01 -5.97
CA VAL A 36 -21.59 16.16 -5.97
C VAL A 36 -21.71 16.81 -7.34
N ASP A 37 -22.24 18.03 -7.37
CA ASP A 37 -22.45 18.77 -8.62
C ASP A 37 -21.12 19.22 -9.24
N TYR A 38 -21.18 19.54 -10.54
CA TYR A 38 -20.06 20.11 -11.30
C TYR A 38 -18.82 19.22 -11.43
N LEU A 39 -18.99 17.91 -11.32
CA LEU A 39 -17.95 16.93 -11.63
C LEU A 39 -18.05 16.46 -13.08
N THR A 40 -16.91 16.36 -13.76
CA THR A 40 -16.83 15.80 -15.11
C THR A 40 -15.57 14.94 -15.26
N VAL A 41 -15.60 13.99 -16.20
CA VAL A 41 -14.40 13.24 -16.60
C VAL A 41 -13.57 14.10 -17.55
N ALA A 42 -12.32 14.40 -17.17
CA ALA A 42 -11.38 15.15 -17.98
C ALA A 42 -10.56 14.25 -18.92
N SER A 43 -10.18 13.06 -18.47
CA SER A 43 -9.48 12.07 -19.30
C SER A 43 -9.68 10.65 -18.78
N ILE A 44 -9.59 9.70 -19.70
CA ILE A 44 -9.57 8.26 -19.43
C ILE A 44 -8.28 7.73 -20.04
N ASP A 45 -7.40 7.19 -19.22
CA ASP A 45 -6.12 6.65 -19.67
C ASP A 45 -6.01 5.16 -19.34
N PHE A 46 -5.49 4.36 -20.26
CA PHE A 46 -5.27 2.93 -20.10
C PHE A 46 -3.78 2.61 -20.03
N CYS A 47 -3.36 1.75 -19.10
CA CYS A 47 -1.99 1.27 -19.02
C CYS A 47 -1.93 -0.21 -19.40
N ALA A 48 -1.50 -0.50 -20.63
CA ALA A 48 -1.42 -1.87 -21.15
C ALA A 48 -0.34 -2.74 -20.49
N TYR A 49 0.65 -2.11 -19.87
CA TYR A 49 1.84 -2.76 -19.29
C TYR A 49 1.71 -3.13 -17.81
N GLY A 50 0.67 -2.63 -17.12
CA GLY A 50 0.45 -2.96 -15.71
C GLY A 50 -0.15 -4.36 -15.54
N ASN A 51 0.19 -5.04 -14.43
CA ASN A 51 -0.31 -6.39 -14.11
C ASN A 51 -1.85 -6.48 -14.18
N SER A 52 -2.55 -5.47 -13.67
CA SER A 52 -4.01 -5.37 -13.68
C SER A 52 -4.58 -4.65 -14.90
N GLN A 53 -3.72 -4.18 -15.81
CA GLN A 53 -4.04 -3.33 -16.97
C GLN A 53 -5.02 -2.21 -16.59
N PRO A 54 -4.63 -1.29 -15.68
CA PRO A 54 -5.54 -0.35 -15.08
C PRO A 54 -6.03 0.71 -16.06
N PHE A 55 -7.25 1.19 -15.82
CA PHE A 55 -7.69 2.50 -16.28
C PHE A 55 -7.47 3.53 -15.17
N ARG A 56 -7.01 4.72 -15.54
CA ARG A 56 -6.94 5.91 -14.70
C ARG A 56 -7.97 6.90 -15.20
N ILE A 57 -8.88 7.30 -14.32
CA ILE A 57 -9.93 8.26 -14.64
C ILE A 57 -9.58 9.58 -13.94
N LYS A 58 -9.45 10.66 -14.71
CA LYS A 58 -9.26 12.01 -14.17
C LYS A 58 -10.62 12.68 -14.02
N ILE A 59 -10.98 13.04 -12.79
CA ILE A 59 -12.18 13.81 -12.49
C ILE A 59 -11.79 15.27 -12.28
N LEU A 60 -12.56 16.19 -12.86
CA LEU A 60 -12.39 17.63 -12.71
C LEU A 60 -13.63 18.21 -12.02
N ASN A 61 -13.40 19.03 -11.00
CA ASN A 61 -14.41 19.89 -10.42
C ASN A 61 -14.40 21.23 -11.16
N GLN A 62 -15.49 21.53 -11.86
CA GLN A 62 -15.59 22.70 -12.73
C GLN A 62 -15.71 24.02 -11.95
N VAL A 63 -15.99 23.99 -10.64
CA VAL A 63 -16.15 25.19 -9.82
C VAL A 63 -14.82 25.77 -9.37
N ASN A 64 -13.87 24.89 -9.00
CA ASN A 64 -12.58 25.29 -8.41
C ASN A 64 -11.37 24.85 -9.24
N ASP A 65 -11.59 24.20 -10.40
CA ASP A 65 -10.54 23.66 -11.28
C ASP A 65 -9.62 22.62 -10.59
N ASN A 66 -10.04 22.09 -9.44
CA ASN A 66 -9.36 20.99 -8.79
C ASN A 66 -9.66 19.70 -9.54
N HIS A 67 -8.69 18.80 -9.56
CA HIS A 67 -8.84 17.50 -10.17
C HIS A 67 -8.36 16.40 -9.23
N ASP A 68 -8.92 15.23 -9.44
CA ASP A 68 -8.59 14.01 -8.71
C ASP A 68 -8.51 12.83 -9.68
N TYR A 69 -7.95 11.72 -9.21
CA TYR A 69 -7.86 10.50 -9.97
C TYR A 69 -8.45 9.33 -9.18
N TYR A 70 -8.97 8.36 -9.91
CA TYR A 70 -9.20 7.02 -9.37
C TYR A 70 -8.85 5.98 -10.43
N TYR A 71 -8.66 4.74 -9.99
CA TYR A 71 -8.22 3.67 -10.84
C TYR A 71 -9.24 2.54 -10.89
N ILE A 72 -9.47 2.00 -12.08
CA ILE A 72 -10.26 0.79 -12.30
C ILE A 72 -9.30 -0.32 -12.69
N LYS A 73 -9.30 -1.40 -11.92
CA LYS A 73 -8.37 -2.52 -12.01
C LYS A 73 -9.15 -3.83 -12.10
N LYS A 74 -8.54 -4.83 -12.74
CA LYS A 74 -8.91 -6.23 -12.47
C LYS A 74 -8.51 -6.56 -11.04
N ALA A 75 -9.44 -7.10 -10.27
CA ALA A 75 -9.17 -7.50 -8.90
C ALA A 75 -8.36 -8.81 -8.86
N ASP A 76 -7.54 -8.95 -7.83
CA ASP A 76 -6.96 -10.22 -7.41
C ASP A 76 -6.99 -10.28 -5.87
N ALA A 77 -6.89 -11.50 -5.34
CA ALA A 77 -7.01 -11.74 -3.90
C ALA A 77 -5.93 -10.99 -3.11
N SER A 78 -4.67 -11.03 -3.56
CA SER A 78 -3.56 -10.33 -2.90
C SER A 78 -3.84 -8.84 -2.79
N ARG A 79 -4.27 -8.18 -3.86
CA ARG A 79 -4.60 -6.75 -3.84
C ARG A 79 -5.71 -6.42 -2.86
N LEU A 80 -6.80 -7.19 -2.83
CA LEU A 80 -7.90 -6.96 -1.89
C LEU A 80 -7.45 -7.14 -0.43
N TYR A 81 -6.72 -8.22 -0.12
CA TYR A 81 -6.18 -8.42 1.23
C TYR A 81 -5.18 -7.34 1.61
N GLY A 82 -4.36 -6.86 0.68
CA GLY A 82 -3.39 -5.81 0.93
C GLY A 82 -4.07 -4.47 1.22
N LEU A 83 -5.14 -4.15 0.48
CA LEU A 83 -5.97 -2.96 0.73
C LEU A 83 -6.67 -3.03 2.10
N GLU A 84 -7.28 -4.17 2.45
CA GLU A 84 -7.89 -4.36 3.77
C GLU A 84 -6.86 -4.24 4.90
N LEU A 85 -5.71 -4.91 4.78
CA LEU A 85 -4.65 -4.84 5.79
C LEU A 85 -4.04 -3.43 5.89
N GLU A 86 -3.91 -2.68 4.80
CA GLU A 86 -3.54 -1.25 4.85
C GLU A 86 -4.62 -0.42 5.53
N HIS A 87 -5.89 -0.61 5.17
CA HIS A 87 -6.99 0.11 5.77
C HIS A 87 -7.10 -0.13 7.29
N LEU A 88 -6.85 -1.35 7.76
CA LEU A 88 -6.99 -1.74 9.17
C LEU A 88 -5.74 -1.42 10.00
N LEU A 89 -4.52 -1.63 9.47
CA LEU A 89 -3.27 -1.57 10.23
C LEU A 89 -2.41 -0.33 9.93
N SER A 90 -2.68 0.43 8.89
CA SER A 90 -1.99 1.68 8.58
C SER A 90 -2.81 2.88 9.07
N PRO A 91 -2.21 4.06 9.32
CA PRO A 91 -2.98 5.29 9.47
C PRO A 91 -3.49 5.81 8.13
N ASN A 92 -3.03 5.23 7.02
CA ASN A 92 -3.50 5.57 5.69
C ASN A 92 -4.81 4.81 5.42
N LYS A 93 -5.94 5.52 5.50
CA LYS A 93 -7.19 4.98 4.98
C LYS A 93 -7.14 5.02 3.45
N ILE A 94 -7.69 3.97 2.84
CA ILE A 94 -7.86 3.87 1.40
C ILE A 94 -9.33 3.59 1.15
N ASN A 95 -9.96 4.45 0.35
CA ASN A 95 -11.29 4.19 -0.20
C ASN A 95 -11.16 3.33 -1.45
N TYR A 96 -11.96 2.27 -1.49
CA TYR A 96 -12.02 1.40 -2.65
C TYR A 96 -13.39 0.70 -2.72
N LEU A 97 -13.78 0.25 -3.91
CA LEU A 97 -15.00 -0.48 -4.19
C LEU A 97 -14.63 -1.77 -4.93
N PHE A 98 -15.32 -2.87 -4.61
CA PHE A 98 -15.13 -4.14 -5.27
C PHE A 98 -16.47 -4.73 -5.70
N GLN A 99 -16.57 -5.12 -6.97
CA GLN A 99 -17.74 -5.83 -7.49
C GLN A 99 -17.37 -6.69 -8.70
N GLY A 100 -17.76 -7.97 -8.70
CA GLY A 100 -17.71 -8.83 -9.87
C GLY A 100 -16.32 -8.98 -10.52
N GLY A 101 -15.23 -8.91 -9.74
CA GLY A 101 -13.87 -8.96 -10.25
C GLY A 101 -13.30 -7.61 -10.71
N THR A 102 -14.07 -6.54 -10.58
CA THR A 102 -13.60 -5.16 -10.78
C THR A 102 -13.30 -4.51 -9.44
N LEU A 103 -12.12 -3.91 -9.34
CA LEU A 103 -11.68 -3.09 -8.23
C LEU A 103 -11.62 -1.64 -8.68
N VAL A 104 -12.22 -0.74 -7.91
CA VAL A 104 -12.06 0.70 -8.05
C VAL A 104 -11.35 1.21 -6.81
N GLU A 105 -10.23 1.92 -6.96
CA GLU A 105 -9.46 2.44 -5.83
C GLU A 105 -9.17 3.93 -6.02
N GLU A 106 -9.18 4.68 -4.92
CA GLU A 106 -8.84 6.10 -4.94
C GLU A 106 -7.36 6.33 -5.26
N HIS A 107 -7.04 7.54 -5.71
CA HIS A 107 -5.66 7.93 -5.88
C HIS A 107 -4.96 8.17 -4.54
N ILE A 108 -3.81 7.53 -4.37
CA ILE A 108 -2.94 7.73 -3.21
C ILE A 108 -1.98 8.87 -3.53
N ILE A 109 -2.23 10.02 -2.89
CA ILE A 109 -1.45 11.24 -3.05
C ILE A 109 -0.01 11.04 -2.58
N GLY A 110 0.94 11.52 -3.40
CA GLY A 110 2.34 11.67 -3.05
C GLY A 110 3.25 11.66 -4.28
N VAL A 111 4.54 11.92 -4.07
CA VAL A 111 5.55 11.84 -5.13
C VAL A 111 6.10 10.41 -5.18
N PRO A 112 6.13 9.72 -6.34
CA PRO A 112 6.75 8.40 -6.46
C PRO A 112 8.14 8.37 -5.83
N GLY A 113 8.44 7.36 -5.01
CA GLY A 113 9.67 7.32 -4.22
C GLY A 113 10.95 7.40 -5.04
N ASP A 114 10.95 6.80 -6.23
CA ASP A 114 12.06 6.88 -7.17
C ASP A 114 12.29 8.29 -7.73
N LEU A 115 11.21 9.04 -7.96
CA LEU A 115 11.28 10.46 -8.35
C LEU A 115 11.66 11.34 -7.17
N PHE A 116 11.09 11.10 -5.99
CA PHE A 116 11.36 11.87 -4.79
C PHE A 116 12.85 11.80 -4.42
N ILE A 117 13.42 10.59 -4.38
CA ILE A 117 14.79 10.40 -3.90
C ILE A 117 15.86 10.89 -4.90
N ARG A 118 15.48 11.12 -6.16
CA ARG A 118 16.36 11.74 -7.17
C ARG A 118 16.58 13.23 -6.95
N ASP A 119 15.57 13.91 -6.40
CA ASP A 119 15.63 15.35 -6.11
C ASP A 119 14.83 15.69 -4.83
N PRO A 120 15.33 15.26 -3.65
CA PRO A 120 14.56 15.36 -2.40
C PRO A 120 14.36 16.81 -1.94
N GLU A 121 15.23 17.73 -2.35
CA GLU A 121 15.11 19.15 -2.04
C GLU A 121 13.95 19.78 -2.80
N ARG A 122 13.82 19.49 -4.11
CA ARG A 122 12.72 19.98 -4.93
C ARG A 122 11.35 19.51 -4.43
N PHE A 123 11.23 18.24 -4.07
CA PHE A 123 9.95 17.65 -3.67
C PHE A 123 9.67 17.77 -2.17
N GLY A 124 10.70 17.86 -1.34
CA GLY A 124 10.57 17.89 0.12
C GLY A 124 10.32 19.28 0.72
N GLY A 125 10.43 20.35 -0.07
CA GLY A 125 10.37 21.74 0.39
C GLY A 125 11.60 22.13 1.22
N HIS A 126 11.67 21.61 2.46
CA HIS A 126 12.83 21.68 3.34
C HIS A 126 13.18 20.26 3.80
N LEU A 127 14.13 19.63 3.11
CA LEU A 127 14.51 18.25 3.37
C LEU A 127 15.00 18.08 4.81
N ASN A 128 14.25 17.30 5.63
CA ASN A 128 14.72 16.85 6.93
C ASN A 128 15.19 15.40 6.83
N PRO A 129 16.52 15.16 6.77
CA PRO A 129 17.04 13.85 6.44
C PRO A 129 16.75 12.79 7.51
N VAL A 130 16.79 13.19 8.78
CA VAL A 130 16.50 12.33 9.93
C VAL A 130 15.04 11.87 9.89
N ARG A 131 14.10 12.76 9.54
CA ARG A 131 12.67 12.43 9.48
C ARG A 131 12.32 11.52 8.31
N LEU A 132 12.91 11.76 7.14
CA LEU A 132 12.72 10.87 5.99
C LEU A 132 13.27 9.47 6.30
N SER A 133 14.46 9.41 6.91
CA SER A 133 15.08 8.15 7.35
C SER A 133 14.22 7.42 8.39
N LYS A 134 13.71 8.15 9.38
CA LYS A 134 12.76 7.64 10.38
C LYS A 134 11.53 7.02 9.70
N GLU A 135 10.91 7.73 8.77
CA GLU A 135 9.72 7.23 8.07
C GLU A 135 10.04 6.01 7.19
N PHE A 136 11.21 5.96 6.53
CA PHE A 136 11.62 4.77 5.77
C PHE A 136 11.80 3.53 6.65
N VAL A 137 12.37 3.67 7.85
CA VAL A 137 12.44 2.57 8.84
C VAL A 137 11.04 2.10 9.23
N LYS A 138 10.12 3.03 9.49
CA LYS A 138 8.72 2.69 9.83
C LYS A 138 7.98 2.03 8.67
N PHE A 139 8.20 2.49 7.45
CA PHE A 139 7.62 1.90 6.25
C PHE A 139 8.11 0.46 6.03
N ASN A 140 9.38 0.22 6.28
CA ASN A 140 10.00 -1.10 6.21
C ASN A 140 9.39 -2.06 7.25
N GLU A 141 9.24 -1.60 8.50
CA GLU A 141 8.57 -2.37 9.56
C GLU A 141 7.10 -2.65 9.23
N ARG A 142 6.34 -1.66 8.73
CA ARG A 142 4.93 -1.86 8.30
C ARG A 142 4.79 -2.86 7.17
N SER A 143 5.68 -2.81 6.19
CA SER A 143 5.66 -3.74 5.05
C SER A 143 5.95 -5.16 5.52
N PHE A 144 6.97 -5.32 6.38
CA PHE A 144 7.35 -6.63 6.90
C PHE A 144 6.29 -7.23 7.81
N ALA A 145 5.77 -6.47 8.78
CA ALA A 145 4.77 -6.95 9.74
C ALA A 145 3.52 -7.49 9.04
N ARG A 146 3.17 -6.92 7.88
CA ARG A 146 2.01 -7.35 7.09
C ARG A 146 2.37 -8.31 5.97
N LEU A 147 3.65 -8.62 5.75
CA LEU A 147 4.12 -9.36 4.59
C LEU A 147 3.61 -8.73 3.27
N LEU A 148 3.78 -7.42 3.11
CA LEU A 148 3.52 -6.69 1.87
C LEU A 148 4.80 -6.62 1.03
N GLY A 149 4.80 -7.35 -0.10
CA GLY A 149 5.98 -7.50 -0.96
C GLY A 149 6.11 -6.41 -2.02
N ASP A 150 7.19 -6.49 -2.81
CA ASP A 150 7.50 -5.64 -3.96
C ASP A 150 7.40 -4.13 -3.74
N MET A 151 7.80 -3.69 -2.55
CA MET A 151 7.86 -2.27 -2.19
C MET A 151 9.12 -1.57 -2.72
N ARG A 152 9.35 -1.65 -4.04
CA ARG A 152 10.37 -0.87 -4.77
C ARG A 152 10.00 0.61 -4.80
N ALA A 153 10.96 1.49 -5.05
CA ALA A 153 10.80 2.94 -4.97
C ALA A 153 9.68 3.51 -5.86
N TYR A 154 9.31 2.82 -6.95
CA TYR A 154 8.20 3.21 -7.82
C TYR A 154 6.83 2.62 -7.40
N ASN A 155 6.79 1.75 -6.40
CA ASN A 155 5.57 1.12 -5.84
C ASN A 155 5.12 1.74 -4.51
N PHE A 156 5.77 2.83 -4.08
CA PHE A 156 5.30 3.69 -2.99
C PHE A 156 5.50 5.16 -3.33
N VAL A 157 4.75 6.02 -2.65
CA VAL A 157 4.88 7.47 -2.73
C VAL A 157 5.36 8.05 -1.42
N VAL A 158 6.03 9.20 -1.50
CA VAL A 158 6.38 10.07 -0.38
C VAL A 158 5.42 11.24 -0.37
N ASP A 159 4.59 11.29 0.67
CA ASP A 159 3.73 12.42 0.98
C ASP A 159 4.46 13.36 1.95
N VAL A 160 4.46 14.65 1.63
CA VAL A 160 5.21 15.69 2.34
C VAL A 160 4.22 16.63 3.01
N ILE A 161 4.14 16.54 4.32
CA ILE A 161 3.20 17.31 5.13
C ILE A 161 3.97 18.44 5.80
N GLN A 162 3.60 19.68 5.48
CA GLN A 162 4.14 20.87 6.15
C GLN A 162 3.39 21.08 7.48
N ASP A 163 4.13 21.03 8.58
CA ASP A 163 3.65 21.40 9.92
C ASP A 163 4.11 22.84 10.26
N PHE A 164 3.67 23.38 11.40
CA PHE A 164 3.89 24.79 11.74
C PHE A 164 5.36 25.23 11.72
N ASP A 165 6.30 24.34 12.06
CA ASP A 165 7.75 24.59 12.07
C ASP A 165 8.58 23.48 11.40
N GLN A 166 7.96 22.39 10.95
CA GLN A 166 8.67 21.17 10.59
C GLN A 166 8.01 20.45 9.41
N VAL A 167 8.83 19.78 8.59
CA VAL A 167 8.32 18.85 7.58
C VAL A 167 8.10 17.47 8.20
N GLN A 168 6.99 16.82 7.86
CA GLN A 168 6.74 15.41 8.14
C GLN A 168 6.66 14.65 6.81
N TYR A 169 7.20 13.42 6.80
CA TYR A 169 7.14 12.54 5.63
C TYR A 169 6.26 11.35 5.95
N ARG A 170 5.47 10.92 4.97
CA ARG A 170 4.73 9.66 5.03
C ARG A 170 5.05 8.83 3.79
N LEU A 171 5.55 7.62 3.99
CA LEU A 171 5.68 6.65 2.90
C LEU A 171 4.40 5.82 2.82
N ARG A 172 3.77 5.79 1.65
CA ARG A 172 2.50 5.11 1.38
C ARG A 172 2.66 4.15 0.21
N SER A 173 2.34 2.87 0.42
CA SER A 173 2.29 1.88 -0.65
C SER A 173 1.20 2.25 -1.65
N ILE A 174 1.47 2.04 -2.94
CA ILE A 174 0.49 2.24 -4.03
C ILE A 174 0.23 0.98 -4.84
N ASP A 175 1.00 -0.08 -4.57
CA ASP A 175 0.75 -1.42 -5.09
C ASP A 175 0.58 -2.41 -3.93
N PHE A 176 -0.38 -3.31 -4.09
CA PHE A 176 -0.78 -4.29 -3.08
C PHE A 176 -0.89 -5.71 -3.66
N ASP A 177 -0.47 -5.89 -4.92
CA ASP A 177 -0.60 -7.16 -5.64
C ASP A 177 0.35 -8.26 -5.17
N GLN A 178 1.35 -7.91 -4.35
CA GLN A 178 2.30 -8.83 -3.72
C GLN A 178 2.05 -9.01 -2.21
N GLN A 179 0.81 -8.84 -1.77
CA GLN A 179 0.40 -9.14 -0.40
C GLN A 179 0.51 -10.65 -0.13
N SER A 180 1.42 -11.03 0.78
CA SER A 180 1.62 -12.40 1.26
C SER A 180 1.76 -13.45 0.16
N TYR A 181 2.42 -13.08 -0.95
CA TYR A 181 2.55 -13.95 -2.12
C TYR A 181 3.90 -14.68 -2.20
N GLU A 182 4.99 -14.05 -1.76
CA GLU A 182 6.35 -14.52 -2.00
C GLU A 182 6.92 -15.38 -0.87
N GLY A 183 7.77 -16.35 -1.22
CA GLY A 183 8.32 -17.31 -0.26
C GLY A 183 9.47 -16.79 0.61
N ARG A 184 10.22 -15.78 0.15
CA ARG A 184 11.39 -15.26 0.86
C ARG A 184 11.01 -14.09 1.76
N HIS A 185 11.30 -14.16 3.06
CA HIS A 185 10.91 -13.11 4.00
C HIS A 185 11.52 -11.73 3.66
N ARG A 186 12.71 -11.72 3.03
CA ARG A 186 13.42 -10.50 2.60
C ARG A 186 12.69 -9.70 1.54
N ILE A 187 11.78 -10.31 0.78
CA ILE A 187 10.95 -9.60 -0.22
C ILE A 187 10.00 -8.62 0.48
N TYR A 188 9.63 -8.87 1.73
CA TYR A 188 8.74 -8.01 2.51
C TYR A 188 9.48 -6.89 3.25
N LEU A 189 10.79 -6.75 3.02
CA LEU A 189 11.65 -5.75 3.66
C LEU A 189 12.16 -4.77 2.58
N PRO A 190 11.51 -3.60 2.41
CA PRO A 190 11.86 -2.61 1.39
C PRO A 190 13.36 -2.30 1.24
N GLN A 191 14.14 -2.31 2.34
CA GLN A 191 15.58 -2.06 2.30
C GLN A 191 16.40 -3.01 1.39
N PHE A 192 15.87 -4.18 1.03
CA PHE A 192 16.62 -5.14 0.20
C PHE A 192 16.42 -4.94 -1.31
N TYR A 193 15.57 -4.01 -1.72
CA TYR A 193 15.42 -3.65 -3.14
C TYR A 193 16.53 -2.69 -3.58
N LYS A 194 17.09 -2.93 -4.77
CA LYS A 194 18.17 -2.11 -5.34
C LYS A 194 17.71 -0.67 -5.57
N GLU A 195 16.47 -0.52 -5.99
CA GLU A 195 15.79 0.75 -6.23
C GLU A 195 15.67 1.59 -4.94
N ASN A 196 15.68 0.94 -3.78
CA ASN A 196 15.59 1.59 -2.47
C ASN A 196 16.97 1.87 -1.85
N LEU A 197 18.08 1.48 -2.50
CA LEU A 197 19.42 1.73 -1.99
C LEU A 197 19.70 3.20 -1.64
N PRO A 198 19.21 4.20 -2.39
CA PRO A 198 19.33 5.61 -1.99
C PRO A 198 18.72 5.90 -0.62
N TYR A 199 17.52 5.37 -0.33
CA TYR A 199 16.89 5.53 0.99
C TYR A 199 17.66 4.82 2.11
N VAL A 200 18.23 3.64 1.82
CA VAL A 200 19.05 2.89 2.80
C VAL A 200 20.31 3.67 3.16
N ARG A 201 21.06 4.14 2.16
CA ARG A 201 22.29 4.94 2.37
C ARG A 201 21.99 6.24 3.12
N PHE A 202 20.85 6.85 2.80
CA PHE A 202 20.39 8.05 3.47
C PHE A 202 20.12 7.77 4.96
N ALA A 203 19.43 6.68 5.29
CA ALA A 203 19.24 6.28 6.68
C ALA A 203 20.58 5.98 7.38
N GLU A 204 21.49 5.23 6.75
CA GLU A 204 22.81 4.91 7.31
C GLU A 204 23.65 6.16 7.61
N GLN A 205 23.47 7.23 6.84
CA GLN A 205 24.19 8.49 7.03
C GLN A 205 23.65 9.34 8.19
N TYR A 206 22.33 9.32 8.42
CA TYR A 206 21.67 10.31 9.29
C TYR A 206 21.09 9.75 10.59
N ILE A 207 20.96 8.42 10.73
CA ILE A 207 20.42 7.79 11.94
C ILE A 207 21.29 6.62 12.41
N SER A 208 21.43 6.45 13.72
CA SER A 208 22.18 5.33 14.29
C SER A 208 21.38 4.03 14.30
N ARG A 209 22.03 2.89 14.57
CA ARG A 209 21.33 1.60 14.73
C ARG A 209 20.32 1.63 15.87
N GLU A 210 20.67 2.28 16.98
CA GLU A 210 19.78 2.45 18.12
C GLU A 210 18.53 3.24 17.73
N ASN A 211 18.67 4.27 16.87
CA ASN A 211 17.52 5.00 16.34
C ASN A 211 16.66 4.11 15.42
N VAL A 212 17.26 3.27 14.58
CA VAL A 212 16.53 2.33 13.72
C VAL A 212 15.68 1.39 14.57
N ASP A 213 16.26 0.76 15.59
CA ASP A 213 15.54 -0.15 16.48
C ASP A 213 14.42 0.57 17.24
N GLN A 214 14.69 1.78 17.73
CA GLN A 214 13.69 2.62 18.38
C GLN A 214 12.51 2.92 17.43
N TYR A 215 12.77 3.37 16.19
CA TYR A 215 11.71 3.73 15.25
C TYR A 215 10.90 2.53 14.78
N ALA A 216 11.54 1.36 14.63
CA ALA A 216 10.83 0.10 14.37
C ALA A 216 9.91 -0.28 15.55
N ASN A 217 10.39 -0.15 16.78
CA ASN A 217 9.58 -0.41 17.98
C ASN A 217 8.41 0.58 18.12
N GLU A 218 8.63 1.87 17.83
CA GLU A 218 7.54 2.86 17.76
C GLU A 218 6.45 2.44 16.76
N GLU A 219 6.83 1.97 15.58
CA GLU A 219 5.85 1.52 14.58
C GLU A 219 5.12 0.24 15.00
N ARG A 220 5.81 -0.73 15.60
CA ARG A 220 5.15 -1.93 16.17
C ARG A 220 4.13 -1.57 17.23
N ALA A 221 4.42 -0.59 18.08
CA ALA A 221 3.47 -0.10 19.08
C ALA A 221 2.22 0.52 18.44
N LEU A 222 2.40 1.30 17.37
CA LEU A 222 1.28 1.88 16.60
C LEU A 222 0.45 0.80 15.90
N LEU A 223 1.10 -0.16 15.25
CA LEU A 223 0.46 -1.31 14.60
C LEU A 223 -0.35 -2.13 15.61
N ARG A 224 0.24 -2.45 16.77
CA ARG A 224 -0.43 -3.16 17.87
C ARG A 224 -1.68 -2.42 18.36
N ARG A 225 -1.60 -1.08 18.49
CA ARG A 225 -2.76 -0.27 18.89
C ARG A 225 -3.88 -0.36 17.85
N ARG A 226 -3.57 -0.25 16.55
CA ARG A 226 -4.55 -0.36 15.48
C ARG A 226 -5.14 -1.77 15.40
N TYR A 227 -4.31 -2.81 15.52
CA TYR A 227 -4.76 -4.20 15.59
C TYR A 227 -5.84 -4.36 16.66
N ARG A 228 -5.59 -3.90 17.89
CA ARG A 228 -6.55 -4.03 18.99
C ARG A 228 -7.86 -3.28 18.76
N ILE A 229 -7.82 -2.14 18.05
CA ILE A 229 -9.02 -1.37 17.72
C ILE A 229 -9.85 -2.09 16.65
N ALA A 230 -9.19 -2.74 15.70
CA ALA A 230 -9.81 -3.41 14.56
C ALA A 230 -9.84 -4.94 14.71
N GLN A 231 -9.77 -5.46 15.94
CA GLN A 231 -9.51 -6.87 16.19
C GLN A 231 -10.57 -7.76 15.53
N ASP A 232 -11.86 -7.47 15.74
CA ASP A 232 -12.96 -8.27 15.20
C ASP A 232 -12.88 -8.34 13.66
N GLN A 233 -12.63 -7.19 12.99
CA GLN A 233 -12.50 -7.13 11.54
C GLN A 233 -11.27 -7.89 11.02
N ILE A 234 -10.16 -7.82 11.76
CA ILE A 234 -8.93 -8.53 11.41
C ILE A 234 -9.11 -10.04 11.57
N ASP A 235 -9.80 -10.48 12.63
CA ASP A 235 -10.06 -11.89 12.88
C ASP A 235 -10.99 -12.45 11.79
N GLU A 236 -12.05 -11.73 11.40
CA GLU A 236 -12.91 -12.07 10.25
C GLU A 236 -12.12 -12.16 8.93
N LEU A 237 -11.25 -11.19 8.67
CA LEU A 237 -10.39 -11.20 7.48
C LEU A 237 -9.48 -12.45 7.44
N PHE A 238 -8.87 -12.77 8.58
CA PHE A 238 -7.99 -13.94 8.69
C PHE A 238 -8.75 -15.25 8.57
N ASP A 239 -9.98 -15.35 9.07
CA ASP A 239 -10.78 -16.57 8.92
C ASP A 239 -11.00 -16.92 7.44
N VAL A 240 -11.20 -15.92 6.58
CA VAL A 240 -11.24 -16.13 5.13
C VAL A 240 -9.84 -16.46 4.59
N MET A 241 -8.83 -15.61 4.85
CA MET A 241 -7.48 -15.78 4.31
C MET A 241 -6.83 -17.12 4.64
N ARG A 242 -7.17 -17.74 5.77
CA ARG A 242 -6.62 -19.04 6.19
C ARG A 242 -7.08 -20.20 5.32
N THR A 243 -8.19 -20.04 4.60
CA THR A 243 -8.78 -21.06 3.71
C THR A 243 -8.47 -20.82 2.23
N GLU A 244 -7.96 -19.65 1.89
CA GLU A 244 -7.63 -19.25 0.52
C GLU A 244 -6.22 -19.68 0.09
N VAL A 245 -6.10 -20.02 -1.19
CA VAL A 245 -4.81 -20.35 -1.83
C VAL A 245 -4.23 -19.08 -2.44
N LEU A 246 -3.50 -18.31 -1.63
CA LEU A 246 -2.90 -17.04 -2.07
C LEU A 246 -1.58 -17.20 -2.81
N SER A 247 -0.91 -18.34 -2.66
CA SER A 247 0.40 -18.60 -3.24
C SER A 247 0.64 -20.09 -3.45
N SER A 248 1.77 -20.43 -4.06
CA SER A 248 2.21 -21.82 -4.23
C SER A 248 2.57 -22.46 -2.89
N GLU A 249 2.37 -23.77 -2.77
CA GLU A 249 2.77 -24.56 -1.60
C GLU A 249 4.27 -24.40 -1.28
N GLY A 250 5.11 -24.29 -2.32
CA GLY A 250 6.55 -24.06 -2.17
C GLY A 250 6.86 -22.70 -1.51
N HIS A 251 6.15 -21.64 -1.90
CA HIS A 251 6.30 -20.33 -1.26
C HIS A 251 5.83 -20.36 0.19
N VAL A 252 4.70 -21.01 0.48
CA VAL A 252 4.20 -21.16 1.85
C VAL A 252 5.22 -21.86 2.73
N ALA A 253 5.71 -23.03 2.31
CA ALA A 253 6.66 -23.83 3.06
C ALA A 253 7.99 -23.09 3.28
N GLN A 254 8.49 -22.38 2.25
CA GLN A 254 9.70 -21.59 2.38
C GLN A 254 9.53 -20.46 3.40
N LEU A 255 8.46 -19.66 3.27
CA LEU A 255 8.23 -18.52 4.14
C LEU A 255 8.00 -18.96 5.59
N ALA A 256 7.23 -20.03 5.78
CA ALA A 256 7.03 -20.66 7.08
C ALA A 256 8.36 -21.08 7.73
N SER A 257 9.26 -21.71 6.96
CA SER A 257 10.57 -22.11 7.49
C SER A 257 11.45 -20.91 7.84
N GLU A 258 11.55 -19.91 6.97
CA GLU A 258 12.36 -18.71 7.22
C GLU A 258 11.84 -17.90 8.41
N LEU A 259 10.51 -17.80 8.58
CA LEU A 259 9.91 -17.12 9.73
C LEU A 259 10.03 -17.93 11.02
N ALA A 260 10.03 -19.27 10.96
CA ALA A 260 10.30 -20.12 12.12
C ALA A 260 11.69 -19.81 12.71
N GLU A 261 12.69 -19.64 11.84
CA GLU A 261 14.05 -19.30 12.24
C GLU A 261 14.12 -17.86 12.77
N LEU A 262 13.53 -16.91 12.05
CA LEU A 262 13.54 -15.49 12.41
C LEU A 262 12.90 -15.21 13.79
N HIS A 263 11.81 -15.90 14.10
CA HIS A 263 11.08 -15.74 15.37
C HIS A 263 11.48 -16.74 16.46
N GLY A 264 12.33 -17.73 16.14
CA GLY A 264 12.64 -18.85 17.03
C GLY A 264 11.41 -19.69 17.39
N ASP A 265 10.46 -19.84 16.48
CA ASP A 265 9.16 -20.48 16.69
C ASP A 265 8.94 -21.63 15.68
N PRO A 266 9.22 -22.89 16.06
CA PRO A 266 9.02 -24.04 15.17
C PRO A 266 7.59 -24.23 14.68
N GLY A 267 6.59 -23.67 15.38
CA GLY A 267 5.18 -23.82 15.03
C GLY A 267 4.78 -23.13 13.72
N PHE A 268 5.65 -22.31 13.12
CA PHE A 268 5.44 -21.85 11.74
C PHE A 268 5.53 -23.01 10.72
N ARG A 269 6.38 -24.01 10.95
CA ARG A 269 6.66 -25.07 9.95
C ARG A 269 5.48 -25.99 9.66
N SER A 270 4.48 -26.01 10.54
CA SER A 270 3.24 -26.77 10.36
C SER A 270 2.13 -25.98 9.65
N LEU A 271 2.39 -24.73 9.26
CA LEU A 271 1.40 -23.89 8.60
C LEU A 271 1.40 -24.17 7.09
N ASP A 272 0.20 -24.28 6.53
CA ASP A 272 -0.10 -24.76 5.19
C ASP A 272 -0.71 -23.70 4.27
N THR A 273 -1.07 -22.52 4.80
CA THR A 273 -1.60 -21.39 4.02
C THR A 273 -0.94 -20.06 4.37
N MET A 274 -0.88 -19.14 3.40
CA MET A 274 -0.32 -17.80 3.61
C MET A 274 -1.08 -17.01 4.68
N GLY A 275 -2.41 -17.13 4.74
CA GLY A 275 -3.21 -16.50 5.79
C GLY A 275 -2.80 -16.95 7.20
N ARG A 276 -2.52 -18.25 7.39
CA ARG A 276 -2.03 -18.78 8.66
C ARG A 276 -0.62 -18.28 8.99
N VAL A 277 0.28 -18.28 8.00
CA VAL A 277 1.65 -17.77 8.15
C VAL A 277 1.65 -16.30 8.52
N LEU A 278 0.90 -15.46 7.80
CA LEU A 278 0.76 -14.03 8.08
C LEU A 278 0.19 -13.79 9.48
N HIS A 279 -0.90 -14.48 9.84
CA HIS A 279 -1.53 -14.30 11.15
C HIS A 279 -0.52 -14.57 12.27
N ARG A 280 0.17 -15.73 12.24
CA ARG A 280 1.18 -16.07 13.25
C ARG A 280 2.35 -15.08 13.23
N HIS A 281 2.81 -14.68 12.04
CA HIS A 281 3.87 -13.66 11.89
C HIS A 281 3.49 -12.36 12.58
N LEU A 282 2.30 -11.84 12.28
CA LEU A 282 1.78 -10.60 12.83
C LEU A 282 1.62 -10.69 14.36
N SER A 283 1.06 -11.79 14.88
CA SER A 283 0.95 -12.00 16.33
C SER A 283 2.31 -12.01 17.03
N ARG A 284 3.31 -12.72 16.47
CA ARG A 284 4.67 -12.77 17.03
C ARG A 284 5.36 -11.41 16.93
N ARG A 285 5.28 -10.76 15.77
CA ARG A 285 5.94 -9.48 15.50
C ARG A 285 5.38 -8.34 16.35
N LEU A 286 4.07 -8.35 16.60
CA LEU A 286 3.40 -7.35 17.43
C LEU A 286 3.30 -7.76 18.90
N GLU A 287 3.85 -8.90 19.32
CA GLU A 287 3.77 -9.43 20.69
C GLU A 287 2.32 -9.45 21.21
N LEU A 288 1.39 -9.86 20.36
CA LEU A 288 0.00 -10.04 20.75
C LEU A 288 -0.05 -11.21 21.73
N HIS A 289 -0.75 -11.03 22.85
CA HIS A 289 -1.05 -12.15 23.73
C HIS A 289 -2.01 -13.05 22.96
N VAL A 290 -1.50 -14.13 22.37
CA VAL A 290 -2.36 -15.21 21.88
C VAL A 290 -2.82 -15.93 23.14
N PRO A 291 -4.13 -15.92 23.50
CA PRO A 291 -4.61 -16.76 24.58
C PRO A 291 -4.21 -18.20 24.26
N ALA A 292 -3.65 -18.89 25.26
CA ALA A 292 -3.24 -20.28 25.16
C ALA A 292 -4.42 -21.20 24.80
#